data_AF-A0A3G1QXN0-F1
#
_entry.id   AF-A0A3G1QXN0-F1
#
_cell.length_a   1.000
_cell.length_b   1.000
_cell.length_c   1.000
_cell.angle_alpha   90.00
_cell.angle_beta   90.00
_cell.angle_gamma   90.00
#
_symmetry.space_group_name_H-M   'P 1'
#
loop_
_entity.id
_entity.type
_entity.pdbx_description
1 polymer ?
#
loop_
_entity_poly.entity_id
_entity_poly.type
_entity_poly.pdbx_seq_one_letter_code
_entity_poly.pdbx_strand_id
1 'polypeptide(L)'
;DPTHERRGQLVLTKEHINQLDEDHDLPPAQRFGWRGLLECGAVEYVDAEEEETIMIVMTPEDLEVSRQVQQGYELAEETDPNKRVKTPINKNMNQYTHCEIHPSMILGICASIIPFPDHNQ
;
A
#
# COMPACT_ATOMS: atom_id res chain seq x y z
N ASP A 1 -8.35 6.71 -13.91
CA ASP A 1 -9.63 6.93 -14.63
C ASP A 1 -10.79 6.69 -13.66
N PRO A 2 -11.70 7.67 -13.45
CA PRO A 2 -12.82 7.53 -12.53
C PRO A 2 -13.87 6.47 -12.93
N THR A 3 -13.78 5.92 -14.14
CA THR A 3 -14.69 4.89 -14.69
C THR A 3 -14.10 3.48 -14.72
N HIS A 4 -12.84 3.32 -14.31
CA HIS A 4 -12.17 2.02 -14.35
C HIS A 4 -12.83 1.01 -13.41
N GLU A 5 -13.08 -0.22 -13.86
CA GLU A 5 -13.79 -1.27 -13.10
C GLU A 5 -13.15 -1.58 -11.75
N ARG A 6 -11.82 -1.39 -11.65
CA ARG A 6 -11.03 -1.59 -10.43
C ARG A 6 -10.85 -0.34 -9.57
N ARG A 7 -11.69 0.69 -9.73
CA ARG A 7 -11.59 1.92 -8.94
C ARG A 7 -11.65 1.61 -7.43
N GLY A 8 -10.73 2.18 -6.67
CA GLY A 8 -10.59 1.94 -5.23
C GLY A 8 -9.86 0.65 -4.86
N GLN A 9 -9.23 -0.03 -5.83
CA GLN A 9 -8.32 -1.16 -5.61
C GLN A 9 -6.90 -0.78 -6.01
N LEU A 10 -5.92 -1.53 -5.51
CA LEU A 10 -4.53 -1.40 -5.94
C LEU A 10 -4.38 -1.79 -7.41
N VAL A 11 -3.55 -1.05 -8.13
CA VAL A 11 -3.12 -1.40 -9.49
C VAL A 11 -2.15 -2.59 -9.44
N LEU A 12 -1.37 -2.71 -8.37
CA LEU A 12 -0.50 -3.85 -8.11
C LEU A 12 -1.34 -5.11 -7.89
N THR A 13 -1.07 -6.15 -8.67
CA THR A 13 -1.80 -7.43 -8.65
C THR A 13 -0.86 -8.59 -8.27
N LYS A 14 -1.44 -9.76 -7.93
CA LYS A 14 -0.64 -10.96 -7.66
C LYS A 14 0.10 -11.44 -8.90
N GLU A 15 -0.44 -11.19 -10.08
CA GLU A 15 0.22 -11.46 -11.36
C GLU A 15 1.52 -10.67 -11.50
N HIS A 16 1.54 -9.38 -11.13
CA HIS A 16 2.78 -8.59 -11.13
C HIS A 16 3.82 -9.13 -10.15
N ILE A 17 3.38 -9.62 -8.97
CA ILE A 17 4.29 -10.22 -7.98
C ILE A 17 4.91 -11.51 -8.53
N ASN A 18 4.10 -12.38 -9.14
CA ASN A 18 4.60 -13.62 -9.73
C ASN A 18 5.62 -13.34 -10.84
N GLN A 19 5.41 -12.30 -11.67
CA GLN A 19 6.39 -11.88 -12.67
C GLN A 19 7.72 -11.43 -12.05
N LEU A 20 7.67 -10.71 -10.93
CA LEU A 20 8.87 -10.31 -10.19
C LEU A 20 9.59 -11.50 -9.55
N ASP A 21 8.87 -12.52 -9.10
CA ASP A 21 9.47 -13.74 -8.57
C ASP A 21 10.15 -14.54 -9.69
N GLU A 22 9.53 -14.61 -10.88
CA GLU A 22 10.09 -15.26 -12.07
C GLU A 22 11.36 -14.57 -12.60
N ASP A 23 11.55 -13.27 -12.34
CA ASP A 23 12.74 -12.52 -12.74
C ASP A 23 14.05 -13.08 -12.16
N HIS A 24 13.98 -13.81 -11.04
CA HIS A 24 15.15 -14.42 -10.41
C HIS A 24 15.92 -15.31 -11.39
N ASP A 25 15.20 -16.03 -12.25
CA ASP A 25 15.76 -17.00 -13.19
C ASP A 25 16.10 -16.38 -14.56
N LEU A 26 15.82 -15.10 -14.74
CA LEU A 26 16.02 -14.37 -16.00
C LEU A 26 17.29 -13.50 -15.98
N PRO A 27 17.97 -13.33 -17.13
CA PRO A 27 19.04 -12.36 -17.26
C PRO A 27 18.51 -10.92 -17.09
N PRO A 28 19.29 -9.98 -16.54
CA PRO A 28 18.81 -8.63 -16.21
C PRO A 28 18.09 -7.88 -17.34
N ALA A 29 18.48 -8.12 -18.59
CA ALA A 29 17.88 -7.47 -19.76
C ALA A 29 16.45 -7.96 -20.09
N GLN A 30 16.02 -9.08 -19.53
CA GLN A 30 14.70 -9.69 -19.76
C GLN A 30 13.78 -9.59 -18.54
N ARG A 31 14.27 -9.02 -17.43
CA ARG A 31 13.50 -8.89 -16.21
C ARG A 31 12.41 -7.83 -16.34
N PHE A 32 11.25 -8.11 -15.78
CA PHE A 32 10.20 -7.13 -15.58
C PHE A 32 10.67 -6.04 -14.58
N GLY A 33 11.05 -6.47 -13.39
CA GLY A 33 11.70 -5.68 -12.36
C GLY A 33 10.92 -4.44 -11.93
N TRP A 34 11.62 -3.54 -11.23
CA TRP A 34 11.06 -2.25 -10.83
C TRP A 34 10.60 -1.39 -12.01
N ARG A 35 11.35 -1.45 -13.11
CA ARG A 35 11.02 -0.69 -14.31
C ARG A 35 9.66 -1.10 -14.88
N GLY A 36 9.36 -2.40 -14.91
CA GLY A 36 8.07 -2.91 -15.36
C GLY A 36 6.91 -2.42 -14.49
N LEU A 37 7.11 -2.33 -13.17
CA LEU A 37 6.11 -1.77 -12.24
C LEU A 37 5.81 -0.29 -12.50
N LEU A 38 6.82 0.50 -12.82
CA LEU A 38 6.65 1.90 -13.24
C LEU A 38 5.94 1.99 -14.58
N GLU A 39 6.37 1.20 -15.57
CA GLU A 39 5.81 1.22 -16.93
C GLU A 39 4.34 0.76 -16.97
N CYS A 40 3.94 -0.17 -16.11
CA CYS A 40 2.54 -0.58 -15.98
C CYS A 40 1.70 0.31 -15.04
N GLY A 41 2.30 1.34 -14.45
CA GLY A 41 1.65 2.27 -13.54
C GLY A 41 1.21 1.64 -12.21
N ALA A 42 1.82 0.52 -11.81
CA ALA A 42 1.56 -0.08 -10.51
C ALA A 42 2.28 0.66 -9.38
N VAL A 43 3.36 1.37 -9.69
CA VAL A 43 4.10 2.22 -8.76
C VAL A 43 4.35 3.58 -9.40
N GLU A 44 4.32 4.62 -8.58
CA GLU A 44 4.56 6.00 -8.95
C GLU A 44 5.56 6.63 -7.97
N TYR A 45 6.48 7.45 -8.49
CA TYR A 45 7.33 8.28 -7.64
C TYR A 45 6.57 9.56 -7.33
N VAL A 46 6.43 9.85 -6.04
CA VAL A 46 5.76 11.05 -5.54
C VAL A 46 6.82 11.97 -4.96
N ASP A 47 6.79 13.24 -5.34
CA ASP A 47 7.65 14.26 -4.73
C ASP A 47 6.99 14.92 -3.50
N ALA A 48 7.74 15.78 -2.81
CA ALA A 48 7.27 16.42 -1.57
C ALA A 48 6.15 17.45 -1.81
N GLU A 49 6.06 18.04 -3.01
CA GLU A 49 5.00 19.00 -3.32
C GLU A 49 3.68 18.25 -3.58
N GLU A 50 3.73 17.11 -4.27
CA GLU A 50 2.57 16.27 -4.53
C GLU A 50 1.99 15.64 -3.26
N GLU A 51 2.81 15.35 -2.24
CA GLU A 51 2.40 14.79 -0.94
C GLU A 51 1.27 15.61 -0.27
N GLU A 52 1.24 16.94 -0.47
CA GLU A 52 0.21 17.82 0.12
C GLU A 52 -1.19 17.60 -0.47
N THR A 53 -1.29 16.96 -1.64
CA THR A 53 -2.54 16.85 -2.40
C THR A 53 -3.04 15.41 -2.58
N ILE A 54 -2.21 14.42 -2.28
CA ILE A 54 -2.55 13.00 -2.37
C ILE A 54 -3.06 12.46 -1.04
N MET A 55 -3.76 11.32 -1.11
CA MET A 55 -4.24 10.61 0.07
C MET A 55 -3.64 9.20 0.08
N ILE A 56 -2.73 8.94 1.03
CA ILE A 56 -2.04 7.67 1.18
C ILE A 56 -2.74 6.80 2.23
N VAL A 57 -3.04 5.56 1.88
CA VAL A 57 -3.44 4.52 2.84
C VAL A 57 -2.20 3.75 3.33
N MET A 58 -2.15 3.45 4.63
CA MET A 58 -0.98 2.84 5.26
C MET A 58 -0.84 1.34 4.96
N THR A 59 -1.97 0.63 4.79
CA THR A 59 -1.99 -0.81 4.52
C THR A 59 -3.06 -1.15 3.48
N PRO A 60 -2.86 -2.20 2.66
CA PRO A 60 -3.87 -2.65 1.71
C PRO A 60 -5.16 -3.13 2.39
N GLU A 61 -5.08 -3.65 3.62
CA GLU A 61 -6.25 -4.05 4.38
C GLU A 61 -7.12 -2.84 4.76
N ASP A 62 -6.49 -1.72 5.14
CA ASP A 62 -7.23 -0.48 5.47
C ASP A 62 -7.91 0.12 4.23
N LEU A 63 -7.36 -0.10 3.03
CA LEU A 63 -8.00 0.29 1.77
C LEU A 63 -9.29 -0.48 1.53
N GLU A 64 -9.25 -1.79 1.71
CA GLU A 64 -10.41 -2.67 1.54
C GLU A 64 -11.50 -2.34 2.58
N VAL A 65 -11.09 -2.11 3.84
CA VAL A 65 -12.01 -1.65 4.89
C VAL A 65 -12.66 -0.31 4.51
N SER A 66 -11.89 0.66 4.03
CA SER A 66 -12.42 1.96 3.59
C SER A 66 -13.43 1.80 2.46
N ARG A 67 -13.15 0.91 1.50
CA ARG A 67 -14.06 0.59 0.40
C ARG A 67 -15.38 -0.02 0.89
N GLN A 68 -15.32 -0.98 1.82
CA GLN A 68 -16.51 -1.60 2.40
C GLN A 68 -17.37 -0.58 3.16
N VAL A 69 -16.74 0.28 3.95
CA VAL A 69 -17.43 1.36 4.67
C VAL A 69 -18.11 2.34 3.71
N GLN A 70 -17.44 2.72 2.61
CA GLN A 70 -18.03 3.58 1.57
C GLN A 70 -19.23 2.93 0.86
N GLN A 71 -19.23 1.60 0.74
CA GLN A 71 -20.35 0.83 0.21
C GLN A 71 -21.48 0.61 1.23
N GLY A 72 -21.33 1.11 2.46
CA GLY A 72 -22.34 1.03 3.51
C GLY A 72 -22.31 -0.26 4.33
N TYR A 73 -21.28 -1.10 4.19
CA TYR A 73 -21.11 -2.27 5.03
C TYR A 73 -20.70 -1.89 6.46
N GLU A 74 -21.21 -2.64 7.43
CA GLU A 74 -20.77 -2.53 8.82
C GLU A 74 -19.46 -3.29 9.02
N LEU A 75 -18.51 -2.63 9.68
CA LEU A 75 -17.24 -3.25 10.04
C LEU A 75 -17.45 -4.25 11.17
N ALA A 76 -16.93 -5.46 10.99
CA ALA A 76 -16.83 -6.40 12.09
C ALA A 76 -15.89 -5.81 13.16
N GLU A 77 -16.34 -5.81 14.42
CA GLU A 77 -15.45 -5.46 15.53
C GLU A 77 -14.36 -6.54 15.65
N GLU A 78 -13.12 -6.13 15.44
CA GLU A 78 -11.97 -6.98 15.70
C GLU A 78 -11.67 -6.98 17.20
N THR A 79 -11.83 -8.14 17.84
CA THR A 79 -11.73 -8.28 19.30
C THR A 79 -10.36 -8.78 19.78
N ASP A 80 -9.33 -8.85 18.92
CA ASP A 80 -8.01 -9.34 19.34
C ASP A 80 -7.30 -8.31 20.23
N PRO A 81 -7.08 -8.61 21.53
CA PRO A 81 -6.44 -7.67 22.47
C PRO A 81 -4.96 -7.43 22.18
N ASN A 82 -4.31 -8.30 21.42
CA ASN A 82 -2.87 -8.19 21.11
C ASN A 82 -2.58 -7.41 19.83
N LYS A 83 -3.63 -7.03 19.09
CA LYS A 83 -3.46 -6.31 17.82
C LYS A 83 -3.15 -4.84 18.09
N ARG A 84 -2.28 -4.27 17.24
CA ARG A 84 -2.02 -2.83 17.24
C ARG A 84 -3.33 -2.06 17.03
N VAL A 85 -3.56 -1.05 17.87
CA VAL A 85 -4.73 -0.16 17.73
C VAL A 85 -4.65 0.58 16.41
N LYS A 86 -5.69 0.44 15.59
CA LYS A 86 -5.85 1.17 14.33
C LYS A 86 -6.75 2.38 14.52
N THR A 87 -6.47 3.46 13.81
CA THR A 87 -7.33 4.65 13.81
C THR A 87 -8.65 4.33 13.10
N PRO A 88 -9.82 4.71 13.65
CA PRO A 88 -11.10 4.47 13.01
C PRO A 88 -11.19 5.22 11.67
N ILE A 89 -11.71 4.55 10.63
CA ILE A 89 -11.85 5.14 9.31
C ILE A 89 -12.97 6.18 9.31
N ASN A 90 -12.64 7.40 8.86
CA ASN A 90 -13.62 8.46 8.71
C ASN A 90 -14.47 8.23 7.45
N LYS A 91 -15.79 8.10 7.63
CA LYS A 91 -16.76 7.92 6.53
C LYS A 91 -16.78 9.06 5.52
N ASN A 92 -16.36 10.26 5.92
CA ASN A 92 -16.34 11.45 5.08
C ASN A 92 -14.97 11.69 4.41
N MET A 93 -14.05 10.74 4.48
CA MET A 93 -12.74 10.86 3.85
C MET A 93 -12.86 10.77 2.32
N ASN A 94 -12.09 11.61 1.61
CA ASN A 94 -11.89 11.46 0.17
C ASN A 94 -11.25 10.10 -0.15
N GLN A 95 -11.46 9.60 -1.39
CA GLN A 95 -10.89 8.34 -1.83
C GLN A 95 -9.36 8.38 -1.78
N TYR A 96 -8.74 7.30 -1.30
CA TYR A 96 -7.30 7.11 -1.34
C TYR A 96 -6.81 7.07 -2.79
N THR A 97 -5.69 7.75 -3.04
CA THR A 97 -5.04 7.80 -4.36
C THR A 97 -3.85 6.87 -4.43
N HIS A 98 -3.14 6.68 -3.31
CA HIS A 98 -1.94 5.87 -3.21
C HIS A 98 -2.00 4.96 -1.99
N CYS A 99 -1.16 3.92 -2.00
CA CYS A 99 -0.94 3.03 -0.86
C CYS A 99 0.56 2.99 -0.55
N GLU A 100 0.88 3.13 0.73
CA GLU A 100 2.24 2.94 1.23
C GLU A 100 2.71 1.51 0.92
N ILE A 101 3.98 1.34 0.53
CA ILE A 101 4.54 0.02 0.22
C ILE A 101 4.72 -0.75 1.52
N HIS A 102 5.35 -0.12 2.51
CA HIS A 102 5.46 -0.67 3.85
C HIS A 102 5.89 0.43 4.85
N PRO A 103 5.22 0.60 6.01
CA PRO A 103 5.56 1.68 6.96
C PRO A 103 7.01 1.69 7.45
N SER A 104 7.68 0.53 7.49
CA SER A 104 9.11 0.44 7.87
C SER A 104 10.07 1.11 6.89
N MET A 105 9.63 1.46 5.67
CA MET A 105 10.48 2.14 4.68
C MET A 105 10.83 3.58 5.07
N ILE A 106 10.15 4.15 6.09
CA ILE A 106 10.52 5.44 6.68
C ILE A 106 11.83 5.37 7.49
N LEU A 107 12.26 4.17 7.89
CA LEU A 107 13.44 3.97 8.71
C LEU A 107 14.72 4.04 7.88
N GLY A 108 15.69 4.81 8.35
CA GLY A 108 17.05 4.81 7.77
C GLY A 108 17.83 3.53 8.10
N ILE A 109 18.97 3.34 7.43
CA ILE A 109 19.82 2.13 7.51
C ILE A 109 20.14 1.70 8.95
N CYS A 110 20.46 2.65 9.84
CA CYS A 110 20.78 2.32 11.23
C CYS A 110 19.55 1.92 12.06
N ALA A 111 18.37 2.46 11.74
CA ALA A 111 17.14 2.11 12.44
C ALA A 111 16.54 0.79 11.92
N SER A 112 16.77 0.44 10.65
CA SER A 112 16.26 -0.79 10.04
C SER A 112 16.87 -2.08 10.60
N ILE A 113 17.97 -1.99 11.36
CA ILE A 113 18.61 -3.14 12.03
C ILE A 113 18.15 -3.33 13.47
N ILE A 114 17.36 -2.40 14.02
CA ILE A 114 16.86 -2.49 15.39
C ILE A 114 15.66 -3.45 15.38
N PRO A 115 15.69 -4.55 16.16
CA PRO A 115 14.54 -5.44 16.26
C PRO A 115 13.39 -4.73 16.97
N PHE A 116 12.18 -4.83 16.42
CA PHE A 116 10.95 -4.20 16.96
C PHE A 116 11.14 -2.70 17.29
N PRO A 117 11.55 -1.88 16.31
CA PRO A 117 11.91 -0.48 16.56
C PRO A 117 10.70 0.35 17.05
N ASP A 118 9.49 -0.09 16.73
CA ASP A 118 8.22 0.50 17.15
C ASP A 118 7.79 0.14 18.59
N HIS A 119 8.56 -0.73 19.28
CA HIS A 119 8.32 -1.16 20.65
C HIS A 119 9.38 -0.63 21.64
N ASN A 120 10.30 0.22 21.18
CA ASN A 120 11.39 0.76 21.99
C ASN A 120 11.02 2.11 22.62
N GLN A 121 11.67 2.47 23.74
CA GLN A 121 11.39 3.70 24.52
C GLN A 121 11.82 5.00 23.83
#